data_AF-A8Y4K0-F1
#
_entry.id   AF-A8Y4K0-F1
#
_cell.length_a   1.000
_cell.length_b   1.000
_cell.length_c   1.000
_cell.angle_alpha   90.00
_cell.angle_beta   90.00
_cell.angle_gamma   90.00
#
_symmetry.space_group_name_H-M   'P 1'
#
loop_
_entity.id
_entity.type
_entity.pdbx_description
1 polymer ?
#
loop_
_entity_poly.entity_id
_entity_poly.type
_entity_poly.pdbx_seq_one_letter_code
_entity_poly.pdbx_strand_id
1 'polypeptide(L)'
;MIWYFLLSLHFIVEIVGVLSHFVFLKLVVFQGIMDVWCRISLGMISISMIVMLTSYFLETLVCLSIGTVFEDAQCAELPIKTVLLCIHRYAEAFSIASQLFFTIERVLSIQYSRIHRSIYFKIFFVTGIVSVNAFGLSYMVTNVLFGWDGMFWLITFQLLVIANFPLMYYAKKISNTKYNADVTTYSLKRKHNLYNSYEIARSFLFSTGIYMVAQLTCFFLLWAFVAGLIFDGNHVLFPKLFFIISLIWHANLTAFPWIVMLIHRSQRERIYRVWVQMFPTTKTSSKILGMNGKELVTTATQHDYFSQLNKSWK
;
A
#
# COMPACT_ATOMS: atom_id res chain seq x y z
N MET A 1 -13.02 -29.69 -6.49
CA MET A 1 -14.00 -28.60 -6.34
C MET A 1 -13.44 -27.41 -5.55
N ILE A 2 -12.88 -27.61 -4.35
CA ILE A 2 -12.34 -26.51 -3.53
C ILE A 2 -11.22 -25.69 -4.20
N TRP A 3 -10.35 -26.33 -4.99
CA TRP A 3 -9.26 -25.64 -5.69
C TRP A 3 -9.72 -24.71 -6.82
N TYR A 4 -10.76 -25.10 -7.55
CA TYR A 4 -11.39 -24.22 -8.56
C TYR A 4 -12.10 -23.02 -7.93
N PHE A 5 -12.69 -23.22 -6.75
CA PHE A 5 -13.25 -22.12 -5.96
C PHE A 5 -12.15 -21.15 -5.51
N LEU A 6 -11.05 -21.66 -4.95
CA LEU A 6 -9.91 -20.84 -4.53
C LEU A 6 -9.25 -20.11 -5.71
N LEU A 7 -9.17 -20.75 -6.87
CA LEU A 7 -8.71 -20.13 -8.12
C LEU A 7 -9.63 -18.99 -8.57
N SER A 8 -10.95 -19.19 -8.52
CA SER A 8 -11.91 -18.12 -8.83
C SER A 8 -11.76 -16.96 -7.86
N LEU A 9 -11.53 -17.25 -6.57
CA LEU A 9 -11.28 -16.24 -5.56
C LEU A 9 -9.98 -15.46 -5.82
N HIS A 10 -8.91 -16.14 -6.22
CA HIS A 10 -7.64 -15.51 -6.64
C HIS A 10 -7.86 -14.48 -7.75
N PHE A 11 -8.56 -14.85 -8.82
CA PHE A 11 -8.86 -13.94 -9.91
C PHE A 11 -9.68 -12.73 -9.47
N ILE A 12 -10.68 -12.94 -8.61
CA ILE A 12 -11.48 -11.84 -8.05
C ILE A 12 -10.59 -10.89 -7.24
N VAL A 13 -9.73 -11.45 -6.36
CA VAL A 13 -8.81 -10.67 -5.54
C VAL A 13 -7.87 -9.84 -6.41
N GLU A 14 -7.30 -10.42 -7.47
CA GLU A 14 -6.37 -9.72 -8.36
C GLU A 14 -7.04 -8.60 -9.15
N ILE A 15 -8.21 -8.86 -9.74
CA ILE A 15 -8.98 -7.83 -10.47
C ILE A 15 -9.35 -6.68 -9.54
N VAL A 16 -9.88 -7.01 -8.36
CA VAL A 16 -10.23 -6.01 -7.34
C VAL A 16 -8.98 -5.26 -6.88
N GLY A 17 -7.85 -5.95 -6.69
CA GLY A 17 -6.58 -5.35 -6.30
C GLY A 17 -6.07 -4.33 -7.32
N VAL A 18 -6.06 -4.69 -8.61
CA VAL A 18 -5.66 -3.80 -9.69
C VAL A 18 -6.56 -2.54 -9.72
N LEU A 19 -7.88 -2.73 -9.66
CA LEU A 19 -8.84 -1.62 -9.61
C LEU A 19 -8.64 -0.74 -8.38
N SER A 20 -8.37 -1.34 -7.22
CA SER A 20 -8.13 -0.63 -5.96
C SER A 20 -6.90 0.27 -6.04
N HIS A 21 -5.83 -0.21 -6.68
CA HIS A 21 -4.64 0.59 -6.92
C HIS A 21 -4.86 1.71 -7.95
N PHE A 22 -5.67 1.49 -8.99
CA PHE A 22 -6.05 2.58 -9.89
C PHE A 22 -6.83 3.69 -9.19
N VAL A 23 -7.78 3.32 -8.32
CA VAL A 23 -8.51 4.28 -7.47
C VAL A 23 -7.53 5.03 -6.57
N PHE A 24 -6.59 4.33 -5.94
CA PHE A 24 -5.56 4.92 -5.11
C PHE A 24 -4.71 5.94 -5.88
N LEU A 25 -4.18 5.57 -7.05
CA LEU A 25 -3.39 6.47 -7.90
C LEU A 25 -4.20 7.75 -8.25
N LYS A 26 -5.47 7.58 -8.63
CA LYS A 26 -6.35 8.70 -9.00
C LYS A 26 -6.65 9.63 -7.83
N LEU A 27 -6.99 9.09 -6.65
CA LEU A 27 -7.43 9.88 -5.50
C LEU A 27 -6.27 10.46 -4.68
N VAL A 28 -5.14 9.76 -4.66
CA VAL A 28 -4.03 10.07 -3.76
C VAL A 28 -2.83 10.64 -4.52
N VAL A 29 -2.39 9.98 -5.60
CA VAL A 29 -1.15 10.35 -6.32
C VAL A 29 -1.37 11.51 -7.30
N PHE A 30 -2.48 11.53 -8.05
CA PHE A 30 -2.69 12.57 -9.07
C PHE A 30 -3.33 13.86 -8.55
N GLN A 31 -3.94 13.86 -7.37
CA GLN A 31 -4.69 15.02 -6.86
C GLN A 31 -3.85 16.15 -6.22
N GLY A 32 -2.52 16.03 -6.15
CA GLY A 32 -1.64 17.13 -5.73
C GLY A 32 -1.74 17.58 -4.27
N ILE A 33 -2.42 16.81 -3.42
CA ILE A 33 -2.66 17.13 -1.99
C ILE A 33 -1.38 16.97 -1.17
N MET A 34 -0.55 16.02 -1.59
CA MET A 34 0.70 15.66 -0.92
C MET A 34 1.88 16.21 -1.70
N ASP A 35 3.00 16.36 -1.00
CA ASP A 35 4.26 16.77 -1.58
C ASP A 35 4.64 15.87 -2.78
N VAL A 36 5.27 16.46 -3.79
CA VAL A 36 5.64 15.77 -5.05
C VAL A 36 6.43 14.48 -4.77
N TRP A 37 7.41 14.53 -3.87
CA TRP A 37 8.25 13.39 -3.50
C TRP A 37 7.44 12.24 -2.91
N CYS A 38 6.51 12.57 -2.00
CA CYS A 38 5.59 11.60 -1.42
C CYS A 38 4.72 10.93 -2.49
N ARG A 39 4.21 11.71 -3.45
CA ARG A 39 3.39 11.20 -4.56
C ARG A 39 4.17 10.26 -5.46
N ILE A 40 5.43 10.58 -5.77
CA ILE A 40 6.31 9.72 -6.56
C ILE A 40 6.52 8.38 -5.85
N SER A 41 6.91 8.39 -4.57
CA SER A 41 7.14 7.15 -3.81
C SER A 41 5.88 6.29 -3.67
N LEU A 42 4.72 6.91 -3.42
CA LEU A 42 3.44 6.19 -3.39
C LEU A 42 3.03 5.65 -4.76
N GLY A 43 3.34 6.37 -5.83
CA GLY A 43 3.18 5.91 -7.20
C GLY A 43 4.04 4.68 -7.49
N MET A 44 5.32 4.69 -7.09
CA MET A 44 6.24 3.55 -7.23
C MET A 44 5.70 2.30 -6.53
N ILE A 45 5.24 2.44 -5.28
CA ILE A 45 4.64 1.33 -4.51
C ILE A 45 3.38 0.81 -5.23
N SER A 46 2.45 1.70 -5.60
CA SER A 46 1.18 1.27 -6.19
C SER A 46 1.35 0.67 -7.59
N ILE A 47 2.25 1.19 -8.42
CA ILE A 47 2.50 0.67 -9.77
C ILE A 47 3.17 -0.70 -9.69
N SER A 48 4.15 -0.89 -8.80
CA SER A 48 4.77 -2.21 -8.62
C SER A 48 3.76 -3.25 -8.14
N MET A 49 2.87 -2.91 -7.22
CA MET A 49 1.81 -3.82 -6.78
C MET A 49 0.81 -4.16 -7.91
N ILE A 50 0.48 -3.21 -8.80
CA ILE A 50 -0.31 -3.51 -10.02
C ILE A 50 0.44 -4.51 -10.90
N VAL A 51 1.74 -4.27 -11.16
CA VAL A 51 2.55 -5.16 -12.00
C VAL A 51 2.58 -6.56 -11.40
N MET A 52 2.79 -6.71 -10.08
CA MET A 52 2.76 -8.01 -9.40
C MET A 52 1.43 -8.76 -9.60
N LEU A 53 0.30 -8.09 -9.36
CA LEU A 53 -1.03 -8.69 -9.50
C LEU A 53 -1.30 -9.09 -10.96
N THR A 54 -0.97 -8.21 -11.91
CA THR A 54 -1.19 -8.49 -13.34
C THR A 54 -0.28 -9.59 -13.87
N SER A 55 0.99 -9.65 -13.46
CA SER A 55 1.91 -10.68 -13.93
C SER A 55 1.52 -12.06 -13.40
N TYR A 56 1.07 -12.15 -12.15
CA TYR A 56 0.61 -13.41 -11.59
C TYR A 56 -0.74 -13.86 -12.18
N PHE A 57 -1.66 -12.92 -12.42
CA PHE A 57 -2.92 -13.19 -13.13
C PHE A 57 -2.63 -13.84 -14.49
N LEU A 58 -1.71 -13.26 -15.26
CA LEU A 58 -1.30 -13.77 -16.55
C LEU A 58 -0.58 -15.13 -16.44
N GLU A 59 0.29 -15.30 -15.45
CA GLU A 59 0.98 -16.57 -15.20
C GLU A 59 -0.02 -17.70 -14.92
N THR A 60 -1.02 -17.42 -14.08
CA THR A 60 -2.08 -18.38 -13.74
C THR A 60 -2.93 -18.71 -14.97
N LEU A 61 -3.27 -17.73 -15.81
CA LEU A 61 -3.98 -17.97 -17.07
C LEU A 61 -3.17 -18.83 -18.05
N VAL A 62 -1.85 -18.64 -18.13
CA VAL A 62 -0.98 -19.48 -18.96
C VAL A 62 -1.01 -20.93 -18.47
N CYS A 63 -0.86 -21.20 -17.17
CA CYS A 63 -0.96 -22.57 -16.67
C CYS A 63 -2.35 -23.19 -16.91
N LEU A 64 -3.42 -22.42 -16.75
CA LEU A 64 -4.78 -22.90 -17.03
C LEU A 64 -5.00 -23.22 -18.50
N SER A 65 -4.35 -22.51 -19.43
CA SER A 65 -4.48 -22.80 -20.86
C SER A 65 -3.96 -24.19 -21.25
N ILE A 66 -3.09 -24.79 -20.41
CA ILE A 66 -2.53 -26.14 -20.56
C ILE A 66 -3.29 -27.17 -19.70
N GLY A 67 -4.28 -26.72 -18.93
CA GLY A 67 -5.18 -27.58 -18.16
C GLY A 67 -4.75 -27.86 -16.73
N THR A 68 -3.72 -27.19 -16.22
CA THR A 68 -3.26 -27.38 -14.84
C THR A 68 -3.70 -26.22 -13.94
N VAL A 69 -4.32 -26.56 -12.80
CA VAL A 69 -4.70 -25.57 -11.77
C VAL A 69 -3.48 -25.12 -10.96
N PHE A 70 -2.49 -26.00 -10.84
CA PHE A 70 -1.24 -25.73 -10.15
C PHE A 70 -0.11 -25.62 -11.17
N GLU A 71 0.98 -25.01 -10.71
CA GLU A 71 2.25 -25.06 -11.40
C GLU A 71 2.77 -26.51 -11.46
N ASP A 72 2.68 -27.12 -12.64
CA ASP A 72 3.31 -28.39 -13.00
C ASP A 72 4.56 -28.16 -13.85
N ALA A 73 5.41 -29.19 -13.97
CA ALA A 73 6.66 -29.15 -14.72
C ALA A 73 6.47 -28.63 -16.16
N GLN A 74 5.38 -29.04 -16.83
CA GLN A 74 5.04 -28.59 -18.18
C GLN A 74 4.71 -27.09 -18.25
N CYS A 75 4.05 -26.54 -17.22
CA CYS A 75 3.80 -25.10 -17.17
C CYS A 75 5.10 -24.33 -16.90
N ALA A 76 5.97 -24.86 -16.02
CA ALA A 76 7.25 -24.23 -15.64
C ALA A 76 8.21 -24.04 -16.82
N GLU A 77 8.17 -24.92 -17.82
CA GLU A 77 9.08 -24.88 -18.98
C GLU A 77 8.70 -23.85 -20.06
N LEU A 78 7.54 -23.20 -19.95
CA LEU A 78 7.09 -22.25 -20.97
C LEU A 78 7.89 -20.94 -20.92
N PRO A 79 8.40 -20.45 -22.06
CA PRO A 79 9.21 -19.23 -22.07
C PRO A 79 8.41 -18.00 -21.65
N ILE A 80 7.12 -17.92 -21.99
CA ILE A 80 6.25 -16.82 -21.59
C ILE A 80 6.07 -16.75 -20.07
N LYS A 81 6.05 -17.92 -19.41
CA LYS A 81 5.96 -17.99 -17.95
C LYS A 81 7.24 -17.49 -17.30
N THR A 82 8.40 -17.88 -17.80
CA THR A 82 9.68 -17.38 -17.28
C THR A 82 9.76 -15.86 -17.36
N VAL A 83 9.29 -15.25 -18.45
CA VAL A 83 9.22 -13.79 -18.60
C VAL A 83 8.27 -13.16 -17.56
N LEU A 84 7.07 -13.73 -17.38
CA LEU A 84 6.09 -13.25 -16.40
C LEU A 84 6.62 -13.37 -14.96
N LEU A 85 7.31 -14.47 -14.65
CA LEU A 85 7.96 -14.70 -13.36
C LEU A 85 9.07 -13.68 -13.10
N CYS A 86 9.91 -13.37 -14.10
CA CYS A 86 10.92 -12.31 -13.99
C CYS A 86 10.28 -10.95 -13.66
N ILE A 87 9.19 -10.60 -14.35
CA ILE A 87 8.45 -9.35 -14.11
C ILE A 87 7.86 -9.35 -12.68
N HIS A 88 7.23 -10.45 -12.28
CA HIS A 88 6.62 -10.59 -10.95
C HIS A 88 7.67 -10.43 -9.83
N ARG A 89 8.78 -11.16 -9.92
CA ARG A 89 9.86 -11.12 -8.92
C ARG A 89 10.53 -9.76 -8.83
N TYR A 90 10.80 -9.13 -9.98
CA TYR A 90 11.29 -7.74 -9.99
C TYR A 90 10.32 -6.80 -9.24
N ALA A 91 9.02 -6.90 -9.54
CA ALA A 91 8.01 -6.02 -8.94
C ALA A 91 7.82 -6.28 -7.44
N GLU A 92 7.96 -7.53 -6.99
CA GLU A 92 7.95 -7.92 -5.57
C GLU A 92 9.06 -7.21 -4.77
N ALA A 93 10.32 -7.39 -5.18
CA ALA A 93 11.47 -6.75 -4.55
C ALA A 93 11.39 -5.22 -4.64
N PHE A 94 10.99 -4.70 -5.80
CA PHE A 94 10.83 -3.26 -6.01
C PHE A 94 9.77 -2.66 -5.07
N SER A 95 8.64 -3.35 -4.85
CA SER A 95 7.58 -2.90 -3.95
C SER A 95 8.08 -2.81 -2.51
N ILE A 96 8.76 -3.84 -2.01
CA ILE A 96 9.32 -3.88 -0.64
C ILE A 96 10.35 -2.76 -0.46
N ALA A 97 11.30 -2.62 -1.40
CA ALA A 97 12.32 -1.58 -1.35
C ALA A 97 11.71 -0.17 -1.44
N SER A 98 10.68 0.02 -2.27
CA SER A 98 9.96 1.30 -2.39
C SER A 98 9.23 1.68 -1.10
N GLN A 99 8.64 0.72 -0.38
CA GLN A 99 8.01 0.97 0.91
C GLN A 99 9.03 1.43 1.96
N LEU A 100 10.20 0.79 2.04
CA LEU A 100 11.25 1.21 2.95
C LEU A 100 11.80 2.59 2.58
N PHE A 101 12.06 2.83 1.30
CA PHE A 101 12.51 4.11 0.78
C PHE A 101 11.52 5.25 1.11
N PHE A 102 10.22 5.00 0.93
CA PHE A 102 9.16 5.92 1.33
C PHE A 102 9.22 6.24 2.84
N THR A 103 9.40 5.24 3.69
CA THR A 103 9.49 5.44 5.14
C THR A 103 10.69 6.31 5.52
N ILE A 104 11.86 6.05 4.92
CA ILE A 104 13.07 6.84 5.15
C ILE A 104 12.86 8.29 4.71
N GLU A 105 12.32 8.51 3.51
CA GLU A 105 11.96 9.83 3.00
C GLU A 105 11.04 10.57 3.97
N ARG A 106 10.01 9.87 4.48
CA ARG A 106 9.01 10.44 5.38
C ARG A 106 9.62 10.88 6.70
N VAL A 107 10.51 10.07 7.28
CA VAL A 107 11.27 10.42 8.50
C VAL A 107 12.09 11.68 8.26
N LEU A 108 12.86 11.73 7.18
CA LEU A 108 13.69 12.88 6.82
C LEU A 108 12.86 14.15 6.62
N SER A 109 11.72 14.06 5.92
CA SER A 109 10.82 15.19 5.66
C SER A 109 10.16 15.75 6.93
N ILE A 110 9.80 14.88 7.89
CA ILE A 110 9.23 15.32 9.18
C ILE A 110 10.32 15.95 10.06
N GLN A 111 11.51 15.36 10.09
CA GLN A 111 12.64 15.88 10.86
C GLN A 111 13.09 17.25 10.34
N TYR A 112 13.23 17.40 9.03
CA TYR A 112 13.84 18.58 8.43
C TYR A 112 12.87 19.30 7.49
N SER A 113 12.33 20.43 7.95
CA SER A 113 11.25 21.16 7.26
C SER A 113 11.61 21.72 5.89
N ARG A 114 12.90 21.92 5.62
CA ARG A 114 13.43 22.49 4.37
C ARG A 114 14.19 21.48 3.51
N ILE A 115 14.20 20.19 3.90
CA ILE A 115 15.04 19.18 3.26
C ILE A 115 14.71 19.00 1.78
N HIS A 116 13.44 19.04 1.42
CA HIS A 116 12.97 18.94 0.02
C HIS A 116 13.51 20.04 -0.90
N ARG A 117 13.98 21.18 -0.35
CA ARG A 117 14.63 22.26 -1.14
C ARG A 117 16.12 22.04 -1.32
N SER A 118 16.73 21.20 -0.50
CA SER A 118 18.16 20.93 -0.52
C SER A 118 18.56 20.12 -1.76
N ILE A 119 19.68 20.48 -2.38
CA ILE A 119 20.31 19.69 -3.44
C ILE A 119 20.63 18.28 -2.95
N TYR A 120 21.09 18.14 -1.70
CA TYR A 120 21.43 16.85 -1.10
C TYR A 120 20.22 15.91 -1.03
N PHE A 121 19.02 16.45 -0.76
CA PHE A 121 17.82 15.63 -0.74
C PHE A 121 17.42 15.17 -2.15
N LYS A 122 17.57 16.03 -3.15
CA LYS A 122 17.29 15.64 -4.55
C LYS A 122 18.23 14.53 -5.00
N ILE A 123 19.52 14.65 -4.68
CA ILE A 123 20.51 13.60 -4.95
C ILE A 123 20.13 12.31 -4.21
N PHE A 124 19.87 12.40 -2.89
CA PHE A 124 19.41 11.25 -2.10
C PHE A 124 18.19 10.57 -2.72
N PHE A 125 17.19 11.35 -3.17
CA PHE A 125 15.95 10.81 -3.72
C PHE A 125 16.19 10.09 -5.05
N VAL A 126 16.97 10.69 -5.95
CA VAL A 126 17.33 10.08 -7.25
C VAL A 126 18.18 8.82 -7.04
N THR A 127 19.20 8.87 -6.19
CA THR A 127 20.00 7.70 -5.84
C THR A 127 19.13 6.62 -5.21
N GLY A 128 18.17 6.98 -4.36
CA GLY A 128 17.21 6.06 -3.79
C GLY A 128 16.39 5.32 -4.85
N ILE A 129 15.88 6.01 -5.87
CA ILE A 129 15.18 5.37 -6.99
C ILE A 129 16.10 4.38 -7.73
N VAL A 130 17.35 4.77 -8.00
CA VAL A 130 18.33 3.90 -8.66
C VAL A 130 18.60 2.66 -7.80
N SER A 131 18.78 2.83 -6.49
CA SER A 131 19.01 1.72 -5.56
C SER A 131 17.82 0.77 -5.46
N VAL A 132 16.58 1.29 -5.46
CA VAL A 132 15.36 0.46 -5.47
C VAL A 132 15.28 -0.38 -6.75
N ASN A 133 15.63 0.20 -7.90
CA ASN A 133 15.70 -0.54 -9.16
C ASN A 133 16.79 -1.60 -9.15
N ALA A 134 18.00 -1.25 -8.68
CA ALA A 134 19.12 -2.17 -8.59
C ALA A 134 18.80 -3.36 -7.67
N PHE A 135 18.09 -3.12 -6.56
CA PHE A 135 17.61 -4.16 -5.65
C PHE A 135 16.57 -5.08 -6.31
N GLY A 136 15.61 -4.52 -7.05
CA GLY A 136 14.64 -5.31 -7.81
C GLY A 136 15.29 -6.19 -8.87
N LEU A 137 16.24 -5.63 -9.62
CA LEU A 137 16.98 -6.35 -10.66
C LEU A 137 17.87 -7.46 -10.07
N SER A 138 18.58 -7.18 -8.97
CA SER A 138 19.46 -8.18 -8.36
C SER A 138 18.67 -9.39 -7.87
N TYR A 139 17.49 -9.18 -7.27
CA TYR A 139 16.60 -10.28 -6.88
C TYR A 139 16.14 -11.10 -8.08
N MET A 140 15.62 -10.45 -9.12
CA MET A 140 15.15 -11.15 -10.32
C MET A 140 16.27 -11.98 -10.99
N VAL A 141 17.46 -11.40 -11.14
CA VAL A 141 18.59 -12.09 -11.80
C VAL A 141 19.06 -13.28 -10.96
N THR A 142 19.31 -13.08 -9.67
CA THR A 142 19.87 -14.14 -8.82
C THR A 142 18.85 -15.24 -8.53
N ASN A 143 17.59 -14.89 -8.28
CA ASN A 143 16.56 -15.86 -7.91
C ASN A 143 15.95 -16.59 -9.11
N VAL A 144 15.70 -15.91 -10.23
CA VAL A 144 15.01 -16.51 -11.39
C VAL A 144 16.01 -17.01 -12.43
N LEU A 145 16.98 -16.18 -12.83
CA LEU A 145 17.90 -16.54 -13.93
C LEU A 145 19.00 -17.49 -13.50
N PHE A 146 19.56 -17.29 -12.29
CA PHE A 146 20.60 -18.16 -11.75
C PHE A 146 20.05 -19.25 -10.82
N GLY A 147 18.84 -19.07 -10.28
CA GLY A 147 18.23 -20.04 -9.37
C GLY A 147 18.95 -20.16 -8.03
N TRP A 148 19.74 -19.16 -7.64
CA TRP A 148 20.56 -19.19 -6.42
C TRP A 148 19.99 -18.27 -5.34
N ASP A 149 20.54 -18.37 -4.12
CA ASP A 149 20.31 -17.42 -3.03
C ASP A 149 18.85 -17.32 -2.53
N GLY A 150 18.01 -18.33 -2.77
CA GLY A 150 16.61 -18.34 -2.33
C GLY A 150 16.46 -18.09 -0.82
N MET A 151 17.28 -18.74 0.01
CA MET A 151 17.29 -18.50 1.47
C MET A 151 17.77 -17.09 1.84
N PHE A 152 18.79 -16.56 1.14
CA PHE A 152 19.28 -15.21 1.38
C PHE A 152 18.19 -14.17 1.11
N TRP A 153 17.46 -14.29 0.01
CA TRP A 153 16.35 -13.39 -0.33
C TRP A 153 15.17 -13.52 0.63
N LEU A 154 14.85 -14.75 1.03
CA LEU A 154 13.82 -15.02 2.04
C LEU A 154 14.11 -14.26 3.34
N ILE A 155 15.35 -14.35 3.84
CA ILE A 155 15.80 -13.65 5.06
C ILE A 155 15.83 -12.13 4.82
N THR A 156 16.35 -11.69 3.68
CA THR A 156 16.46 -10.27 3.34
C THR A 156 15.09 -9.59 3.32
N PHE A 157 14.09 -10.18 2.65
CA PHE A 157 12.73 -9.64 2.63
C PHE A 157 12.11 -9.54 4.02
N GLN A 158 12.32 -10.55 4.85
CA GLN A 158 11.85 -10.52 6.24
C GLN A 158 12.45 -9.38 7.03
N LEU A 159 13.77 -9.21 6.96
CA LEU A 159 14.46 -8.12 7.65
C LEU A 159 13.95 -6.75 7.16
N LEU A 160 13.74 -6.57 5.85
CA LEU A 160 13.21 -5.31 5.30
C LEU A 160 11.79 -5.02 5.79
N VAL A 161 10.92 -6.02 5.81
CA VAL A 161 9.54 -5.88 6.29
C VAL A 161 9.49 -5.56 7.78
N ILE A 162 10.26 -6.31 8.58
CA ILE A 162 10.35 -6.10 10.03
C ILE A 162 10.96 -4.73 10.34
N ALA A 163 12.02 -4.31 9.63
CA ALA A 163 12.68 -3.02 9.84
C ALA A 163 11.81 -1.83 9.43
N ASN A 164 10.90 -2.00 8.45
CA ASN A 164 10.03 -0.92 8.00
C ASN A 164 9.03 -0.48 9.08
N PHE A 165 8.50 -1.42 9.87
CA PHE A 165 7.52 -1.14 10.91
C PHE A 165 8.02 -0.17 12.01
N PRO A 166 9.16 -0.39 12.70
CA PRO A 166 9.66 0.52 13.72
C PRO A 166 10.05 1.88 13.14
N LEU A 167 10.53 1.94 11.89
CA LEU A 167 10.82 3.21 11.22
C LEU A 167 9.54 4.01 10.97
N MET A 168 8.46 3.38 10.53
CA MET A 168 7.17 4.05 10.35
C MET A 168 6.55 4.45 11.70
N TYR A 169 6.70 3.61 12.73
CA TYR A 169 6.29 3.96 14.09
C TYR A 169 7.04 5.19 14.60
N TYR A 170 8.36 5.25 14.37
CA TYR A 170 9.19 6.39 14.67
C TYR A 170 8.71 7.64 13.92
N ALA A 171 8.45 7.53 12.61
CA ALA A 171 7.90 8.61 11.78
C ALA A 171 6.59 9.19 12.36
N LYS A 172 5.66 8.31 12.76
CA LYS A 172 4.41 8.72 13.43
C LYS A 172 4.69 9.44 14.75
N LYS A 173 5.58 8.90 15.59
CA LYS A 173 5.92 9.47 16.90
C LYS A 173 6.48 10.89 16.75
N ILE A 174 7.48 11.08 15.88
CA ILE A 174 8.07 12.41 15.66
C ILE A 174 7.07 13.40 15.06
N SER A 175 6.16 12.94 14.20
CA SER A 175 5.13 13.81 13.62
C SER A 175 4.14 14.27 14.67
N ASN A 176 3.72 13.38 15.57
CA ASN A 176 2.81 13.69 16.67
C ASN A 176 3.44 14.69 17.65
N THR A 177 4.69 14.46 18.06
CA THR A 177 5.41 15.36 18.97
C THR A 177 5.55 16.77 18.37
N LYS A 178 5.92 16.88 17.09
CA LYS A 178 6.06 18.20 16.43
C LYS A 178 4.72 18.88 16.14
N TYR A 179 3.67 18.11 15.89
CA TYR A 179 2.32 18.64 15.70
C TYR A 179 1.74 19.23 16.99
N ASN A 180 1.95 18.54 18.12
CA ASN A 180 1.47 18.97 19.45
C ASN A 180 2.32 20.07 20.10
N ALA A 181 3.47 20.42 19.53
CA ALA A 181 4.28 21.54 20.00
C ALA A 181 3.49 22.87 19.92
N ASP A 182 3.80 23.83 20.79
CA ASP A 182 3.05 25.08 20.87
C ASP A 182 3.02 25.87 19.56
N VAL A 183 1.95 26.66 19.37
CA VAL A 183 1.74 27.49 18.18
C VAL A 183 2.85 28.55 18.03
N THR A 184 3.51 28.92 19.14
CA THR A 184 4.68 29.81 19.16
C THR A 184 5.91 29.20 18.48
N THR A 185 6.01 27.87 18.44
CA THR A 185 7.18 27.16 17.89
C THR A 185 7.09 26.97 16.37
N TYR A 186 5.88 26.77 15.82
CA TYR A 186 5.68 26.49 14.41
C TYR A 186 4.51 27.29 13.82
N SER A 187 4.73 27.88 12.64
CA SER A 187 3.67 28.58 11.90
C SER A 187 2.48 27.67 11.57
N LEU A 188 1.28 28.24 11.45
CA LEU A 188 0.04 27.51 11.11
C LEU A 188 0.17 26.68 9.82
N LYS A 189 0.84 27.23 8.80
CA LYS A 189 1.15 26.49 7.56
C LYS A 189 2.00 25.25 7.82
N ARG A 190 2.99 25.35 8.70
CA ARG A 190 3.83 24.19 9.07
C ARG A 190 3.04 23.18 9.88
N LYS A 191 2.17 23.62 10.80
CA LYS A 191 1.29 22.72 11.57
C LYS A 191 0.32 21.93 10.67
N HIS A 192 -0.28 22.57 9.66
CA HIS A 192 -1.12 21.86 8.70
C HIS A 192 -0.34 20.78 7.93
N ASN A 193 0.88 21.09 7.46
CA ASN A 193 1.72 20.10 6.78
C ASN A 193 2.15 18.95 7.71
N LEU A 194 2.42 19.24 8.99
CA LEU A 194 2.74 18.22 10.00
C LEU A 194 1.52 17.33 10.32
N TYR A 195 0.31 17.89 10.31
CA TYR A 195 -0.92 17.11 10.45
C TYR A 195 -1.11 16.14 9.29
N ASN A 196 -0.96 16.59 8.03
CA ASN A 196 -1.03 15.70 6.87
C ASN A 196 0.06 14.62 6.93
N SER A 197 1.27 14.99 7.36
CA SER A 197 2.38 14.03 7.54
C SER A 197 2.08 12.99 8.62
N TYR A 198 1.42 13.41 9.71
CA TYR A 198 0.99 12.52 10.79
C TYR A 198 -0.09 11.55 10.31
N GLU A 199 -1.10 12.04 9.59
CA GLU A 199 -2.18 11.20 9.05
C GLU A 199 -1.63 10.14 8.07
N ILE A 200 -0.70 10.54 7.19
CA ILE A 200 -0.01 9.62 6.28
C ILE A 200 0.82 8.59 7.06
N ALA A 201 1.63 9.02 8.02
CA ALA A 201 2.45 8.10 8.81
C ALA A 201 1.58 7.13 9.64
N ARG A 202 0.43 7.60 10.14
CA ARG A 202 -0.55 6.76 10.82
C ARG A 202 -1.16 5.73 9.88
N SER A 203 -1.67 6.15 8.73
CA SER A 203 -2.31 5.23 7.77
C SER A 203 -1.32 4.19 7.24
N PHE A 204 -0.09 4.62 6.95
CA PHE A 204 0.99 3.71 6.56
C PHE A 204 1.41 2.77 7.68
N LEU A 205 1.49 3.22 8.93
CA LEU A 205 1.83 2.34 10.05
C LEU A 205 0.87 1.14 10.16
N PHE A 206 -0.43 1.38 10.02
CA PHE A 206 -1.42 0.30 10.02
C PHE A 206 -1.25 -0.61 8.82
N SER A 207 -1.03 -0.05 7.63
CA SER A 207 -0.80 -0.83 6.41
C SER A 207 0.46 -1.70 6.51
N THR A 208 1.57 -1.13 6.97
CA THR A 208 2.83 -1.85 7.21
C THR A 208 2.69 -2.89 8.32
N GLY A 209 1.92 -2.60 9.37
CA GLY A 209 1.64 -3.56 10.44
C GLY A 209 0.88 -4.79 9.94
N ILE A 210 -0.20 -4.59 9.18
CA ILE A 210 -0.96 -5.69 8.56
C ILE A 210 -0.08 -6.45 7.57
N TYR A 211 0.69 -5.73 6.76
CA TYR A 211 1.60 -6.35 5.80
C TYR A 211 2.68 -7.20 6.49
N MET A 212 3.25 -6.72 7.60
CA MET A 212 4.22 -7.46 8.40
C MET A 212 3.60 -8.73 8.99
N VAL A 213 2.40 -8.65 9.59
CA VAL A 213 1.72 -9.83 10.14
C VAL A 213 1.44 -10.85 9.05
N ALA A 214 0.86 -10.42 7.92
CA ALA A 214 0.57 -11.30 6.78
C ALA A 214 1.85 -11.97 6.26
N GLN A 215 2.96 -11.22 6.15
CA GLN A 215 4.22 -11.80 5.74
C GLN A 215 4.75 -12.81 6.74
N LEU A 216 4.86 -12.45 8.03
CA LEU A 216 5.32 -13.36 9.08
C LEU A 216 4.50 -14.66 9.10
N THR A 217 3.19 -14.60 8.89
CA THR A 217 2.33 -15.77 8.74
C THR A 217 2.72 -16.61 7.52
N CYS A 218 2.88 -16.01 6.34
CA CYS A 218 3.26 -16.72 5.11
C CYS A 218 4.64 -17.40 5.26
N PHE A 219 5.61 -16.69 5.82
CA PHE A 219 6.94 -17.25 6.07
C PHE A 219 6.92 -18.36 7.13
N PHE A 220 6.12 -18.22 8.18
CA PHE A 220 5.94 -19.29 9.16
C PHE A 220 5.40 -20.55 8.49
N LEU A 221 4.42 -20.42 7.60
CA LEU A 221 3.89 -21.56 6.83
C LEU A 221 4.96 -22.20 5.94
N LEU A 222 5.80 -21.41 5.26
CA LEU A 222 6.91 -21.91 4.45
C LEU A 222 7.94 -22.67 5.32
N TRP A 223 8.33 -22.12 6.47
CA TRP A 223 9.28 -22.77 7.37
C TRP A 223 8.71 -24.03 8.03
N ALA A 224 7.44 -24.02 8.39
CA ALA A 224 6.76 -25.21 8.93
C ALA A 224 6.69 -26.33 7.89
N PHE A 225 6.52 -26.01 6.60
CA PHE A 225 6.64 -26.98 5.51
C PHE A 225 8.06 -27.52 5.36
N VAL A 226 9.08 -26.65 5.33
CA VAL A 226 10.49 -27.07 5.24
C VAL A 226 10.91 -27.94 6.43
N ALA A 227 10.38 -27.67 7.63
CA ALA A 227 10.62 -28.45 8.84
C ALA A 227 9.83 -29.78 8.89
N GLY A 228 9.01 -30.08 7.87
CA GLY A 228 8.21 -31.30 7.82
C GLY A 228 6.95 -31.29 8.72
N LEU A 229 6.59 -30.15 9.31
CA LEU A 229 5.39 -30.01 10.16
C LEU A 229 4.09 -29.89 9.35
N ILE A 230 4.20 -29.48 8.07
CA ILE A 230 3.09 -29.35 7.14
C ILE A 230 3.34 -30.28 5.95
N PHE A 231 2.34 -31.11 5.61
CA PHE A 231 2.40 -32.07 4.50
C PHE A 231 3.63 -33.01 4.55
N ASP A 232 4.18 -33.27 5.74
CA ASP A 232 5.39 -34.06 5.96
C ASP A 232 6.60 -33.60 5.11
N GLY A 233 6.62 -32.32 4.69
CA GLY A 233 7.66 -31.79 3.79
C GLY A 233 7.58 -32.32 2.35
N ASN A 234 6.46 -32.94 1.96
CA ASN A 234 6.30 -33.53 0.63
C ASN A 234 6.29 -32.46 -0.46
N HIS A 235 7.37 -32.39 -1.23
CA HIS A 235 7.56 -31.45 -2.33
C HIS A 235 6.47 -31.52 -3.41
N VAL A 236 5.79 -32.65 -3.59
CA VAL A 236 4.67 -32.79 -4.53
C VAL A 236 3.45 -31.95 -4.09
N LEU A 237 3.31 -31.68 -2.80
CA LEU A 237 2.24 -30.87 -2.24
C LEU A 237 2.62 -29.39 -2.08
N PHE A 238 3.89 -29.03 -2.33
CA PHE A 238 4.36 -27.64 -2.26
C PHE A 238 3.56 -26.67 -3.15
N PRO A 239 3.20 -26.99 -4.41
CA PRO A 239 2.41 -26.07 -5.24
C PRO A 239 1.06 -25.70 -4.62
N LYS A 240 0.45 -26.62 -3.86
CA LYS A 240 -0.82 -26.37 -3.17
C LYS A 240 -0.64 -25.40 -1.99
N LEU A 241 0.45 -25.55 -1.24
CA LEU A 241 0.79 -24.63 -0.16
C LEU A 241 1.13 -23.24 -0.71
N PHE A 242 1.96 -23.19 -1.75
CA PHE A 242 2.36 -21.95 -2.41
C PHE A 242 1.15 -21.19 -2.97
N PHE A 243 0.17 -21.91 -3.51
CA PHE A 243 -1.09 -21.33 -3.98
C PHE A 243 -1.89 -20.63 -2.86
N ILE A 244 -1.95 -21.22 -1.66
CA ILE A 244 -2.59 -20.62 -0.48
C ILE A 244 -1.82 -19.38 -0.02
N ILE A 245 -0.49 -19.47 0.03
CA ILE A 245 0.37 -18.36 0.43
C ILE A 245 0.23 -17.18 -0.54
N SER A 246 0.20 -17.46 -1.85
CA SER A 246 0.01 -16.45 -2.89
C SER A 246 -1.33 -15.72 -2.71
N LEU A 247 -2.40 -16.44 -2.33
CA LEU A 247 -3.70 -15.83 -2.05
C LEU A 247 -3.61 -14.82 -0.91
N ILE A 248 -2.92 -15.18 0.17
CA ILE A 248 -2.74 -14.31 1.34
C ILE A 248 -1.94 -13.06 0.93
N TRP A 249 -0.87 -13.23 0.15
CA TRP A 249 -0.09 -12.10 -0.37
C TRP A 249 -0.93 -11.18 -1.24
N HIS A 250 -1.67 -11.70 -2.23
CA HIS A 250 -2.47 -10.86 -3.14
C HIS A 250 -3.66 -10.20 -2.44
N ALA A 251 -4.27 -10.86 -1.47
CA ALA A 251 -5.31 -10.26 -0.62
C ALA A 251 -4.74 -9.07 0.17
N ASN A 252 -3.52 -9.21 0.70
CA ASN A 252 -2.85 -8.16 1.44
C ASN A 252 -2.44 -6.98 0.53
N LEU A 253 -1.95 -7.24 -0.69
CA LEU A 253 -1.70 -6.21 -1.70
C LEU A 253 -2.99 -5.46 -2.06
N THR A 254 -4.10 -6.19 -2.23
CA THR A 254 -5.42 -5.63 -2.53
C THR A 254 -5.95 -4.75 -1.39
N ALA A 255 -5.70 -5.15 -0.13
CA ALA A 255 -6.14 -4.40 1.05
C ALA A 255 -5.31 -3.13 1.29
N PHE A 256 -4.03 -3.12 0.90
CA PHE A 256 -3.09 -2.00 1.10
C PHE A 256 -3.68 -0.62 0.75
N PRO A 257 -4.15 -0.34 -0.48
CA PRO A 257 -4.65 0.98 -0.84
C PRO A 257 -5.86 1.39 0.01
N TRP A 258 -6.73 0.45 0.37
CA TRP A 258 -7.91 0.71 1.20
C TRP A 258 -7.54 1.03 2.63
N ILE A 259 -6.60 0.30 3.23
CA ILE A 259 -6.12 0.58 4.58
C ILE A 259 -5.56 2.00 4.64
N VAL A 260 -4.73 2.38 3.66
CA VAL A 260 -4.15 3.72 3.59
C VAL A 260 -5.23 4.79 3.44
N MET A 261 -6.20 4.61 2.53
CA MET A 261 -7.22 5.63 2.26
C MET A 261 -8.29 5.74 3.36
N LEU A 262 -8.74 4.63 3.95
CA LEU A 262 -9.82 4.64 4.94
C LEU A 262 -9.36 5.16 6.31
N ILE A 263 -8.10 4.94 6.65
CA ILE A 263 -7.51 5.46 7.89
C ILE A 263 -7.20 6.95 7.77
N HIS A 264 -6.73 7.39 6.61
CA HIS A 264 -6.41 8.80 6.37
C HIS A 264 -7.70 9.65 6.28
N ARG A 265 -7.94 10.54 7.25
CA ARG A 265 -9.22 11.26 7.39
C ARG A 265 -9.67 11.98 6.11
N SER A 266 -8.79 12.78 5.51
CA SER A 266 -9.11 13.54 4.28
C SER A 266 -9.49 12.64 3.10
N GLN A 267 -8.87 11.45 3.00
CA GLN A 267 -9.15 10.50 1.92
C GLN A 267 -10.46 9.78 2.18
N ARG A 268 -10.73 9.37 3.42
CA ARG A 268 -12.03 8.82 3.82
C ARG A 268 -13.19 9.76 3.50
N GLU A 269 -13.07 11.05 3.80
CA GLU A 269 -14.10 12.05 3.48
C GLU A 269 -14.31 12.22 1.96
N ARG A 270 -13.27 12.02 1.15
CA ARG A 270 -13.37 12.05 -0.32
C ARG A 270 -14.06 10.82 -0.86
N ILE A 271 -13.68 9.64 -0.38
CA ILE A 271 -14.35 8.38 -0.72
C ILE A 271 -15.83 8.49 -0.36
N TYR A 272 -16.16 9.02 0.82
CA TYR A 272 -17.53 9.24 1.23
C TYR A 272 -18.27 10.18 0.28
N ARG A 273 -17.68 11.30 -0.14
CA ARG A 273 -18.29 12.22 -1.13
C ARG A 273 -18.55 11.53 -2.47
N VAL A 274 -17.56 10.79 -2.98
CA VAL A 274 -17.69 10.03 -4.23
C VAL A 274 -18.75 8.94 -4.11
N TRP A 275 -18.84 8.28 -2.96
CA TRP A 275 -19.84 7.26 -2.67
C TRP A 275 -21.25 7.85 -2.61
N VAL A 276 -21.45 8.98 -1.92
CA VAL A 276 -22.74 9.69 -1.88
C VAL A 276 -23.15 10.21 -3.27
N GLN A 277 -22.20 10.56 -4.13
CA GLN A 277 -22.48 10.95 -5.52
C GLN A 277 -22.90 9.77 -6.39
N MET A 278 -22.25 8.61 -6.26
CA MET A 278 -22.59 7.40 -7.03
C MET A 278 -23.84 6.68 -6.51
N PHE A 279 -24.03 6.69 -5.19
CA PHE A 279 -25.17 6.11 -4.50
C PHE A 279 -25.85 7.21 -3.71
N PRO A 280 -26.57 8.13 -4.37
CA PRO A 280 -27.34 9.14 -3.68
C PRO A 280 -28.34 8.41 -2.80
N THR A 281 -28.08 8.42 -1.49
CA THR A 281 -29.10 8.04 -0.53
C THR A 281 -30.27 8.98 -0.78
N THR A 282 -31.41 8.43 -1.19
CA THR A 282 -32.70 9.10 -1.17
C THR A 282 -33.11 9.35 0.28
N LYS A 283 -32.27 10.04 1.05
CA LYS A 283 -32.76 10.83 2.15
C LYS A 283 -33.41 12.02 1.47
N THR A 284 -34.73 11.93 1.29
CA THR A 284 -35.58 13.11 1.42
C THR A 284 -35.10 13.83 2.67
N SER A 285 -34.26 14.85 2.47
CA SER A 285 -34.09 15.91 3.44
C SER A 285 -35.51 16.35 3.73
N SER A 286 -36.06 15.93 4.87
CA SER A 286 -37.27 16.51 5.40
C SER A 286 -36.89 17.97 5.66
N LYS A 287 -37.10 18.82 4.65
CA LYS A 287 -36.95 20.27 4.77
C LYS A 287 -37.86 20.68 5.91
N ILE A 288 -37.28 20.92 7.08
CA ILE A 288 -38.03 21.45 8.20
C ILE A 288 -38.28 22.91 7.83
N LEU A 289 -39.47 23.20 7.35
CA LEU A 289 -39.90 24.57 7.09
C LEU A 289 -40.29 25.18 8.44
N GLY A 290 -39.72 26.34 8.77
CA GLY A 290 -40.19 27.13 9.90
C GLY A 290 -41.63 27.61 9.65
N MET A 291 -42.31 28.04 10.71
CA MET A 291 -43.67 28.62 10.62
C MET A 291 -43.77 29.82 9.66
N ASN A 292 -42.65 30.41 9.27
CA ASN A 292 -42.52 31.49 8.28
C ASN A 292 -42.33 30.99 6.83
N GLY A 293 -42.47 29.67 6.57
CA GLY A 293 -42.28 29.09 5.25
C GLY A 293 -40.82 29.07 4.75
N LYS A 294 -39.86 29.44 5.60
CA LYS A 294 -38.42 29.41 5.26
C LYS A 294 -37.78 28.13 5.76
N GLU A 295 -36.86 27.58 4.99
CA GLU A 295 -36.11 26.36 5.33
C GLU A 295 -35.27 26.61 6.59
N LEU A 296 -35.51 25.85 7.67
CA LEU A 296 -34.69 25.89 8.87
C LEU A 296 -33.38 25.15 8.59
N VAL A 297 -32.32 25.92 8.40
CA VAL A 297 -30.96 25.39 8.25
C VAL A 297 -30.48 24.91 9.63
N THR A 298 -30.51 23.60 9.86
CA THR A 298 -30.13 22.98 11.15
C THR A 298 -28.62 22.90 11.38
N THR A 299 -27.81 23.20 10.37
CA THR A 299 -26.35 23.25 10.45
C THR A 299 -25.86 24.68 10.22
N ALA A 300 -25.16 25.26 11.20
CA ALA A 300 -24.56 26.58 11.09
C ALA A 300 -23.84 26.74 9.75
N THR A 301 -24.16 27.81 9.01
CA THR A 301 -23.49 28.07 7.73
C THR A 301 -22.02 28.34 7.98
N GLN A 302 -21.18 28.14 6.97
CA GLN A 302 -19.74 28.43 7.08
C GLN A 302 -19.49 29.87 7.55
N HIS A 303 -20.37 30.80 7.15
CA HIS A 303 -20.37 32.19 7.61
C HIS A 303 -20.66 32.33 9.11
N ASP A 304 -21.67 31.61 9.62
CA ASP A 304 -22.00 31.60 11.06
C ASP A 304 -20.84 31.03 11.88
N TYR A 305 -20.17 30.00 11.37
CA TYR A 305 -19.02 29.41 12.03
C TYR A 305 -17.84 30.39 12.10
N PHE A 306 -17.53 31.09 11.01
CA PHE A 306 -16.49 32.12 11.00
C PHE A 306 -16.86 33.34 11.86
N SER A 307 -18.13 33.72 11.89
CA SER A 307 -18.62 34.81 12.76
C SER A 307 -18.47 34.45 14.25
N GLN A 308 -18.81 33.22 14.64
CA GLN A 308 -18.64 32.73 16.01
C GLN A 308 -17.16 32.62 16.39
N LEU A 309 -16.30 32.16 15.48
CA LEU A 309 -14.85 32.13 15.70
C LEU A 309 -14.26 33.52 15.86
N ASN A 310 -14.72 34.49 15.08
CA ASN A 310 -14.26 35.89 15.18
C ASN A 310 -14.75 36.56 16.47
N LYS A 311 -15.92 36.16 17.00
CA LYS A 311 -16.44 36.62 18.29
C LYS A 311 -15.69 36.02 19.49
N SER A 312 -15.22 34.78 19.39
CA SER A 312 -14.46 34.13 20.48
C SER A 312 -12.99 34.54 20.54
N TRP A 313 -12.49 35.25 19.53
CA TRP A 313 -11.13 35.79 19.45
C TRP A 313 -11.03 37.27 19.85
N LYS A 314 -12.15 37.89 20.24
CA LYS A 314 -12.19 39.22 20.89
C LYS A 314 -12.26 39.05 22.39
#